data_AF-A0A3D4JA72-F1
#
_entry.id   AF-A0A3D4JA72-F1
#
_cell.length_a   1.000
_cell.length_b   1.000
_cell.length_c   1.000
_cell.angle_alpha   90.00
_cell.angle_beta   90.00
_cell.angle_gamma   90.00
#
_symmetry.space_group_name_H-M   'P 1'
#
loop_
_entity.id
_entity.type
_entity.pdbx_description
1 polymer ?
#
loop_
_entity_poly.entity_id
_entity_poly.type
_entity_poly.pdbx_seq_one_letter_code
_entity_poly.pdbx_strand_id
1 'polypeptide(L)' 'MLFSPKEKGQGLVEYALILVLVAIVVIAALMVLGPLIGNVFSKINSSLGNV' A
#
# COMPACT_ATOMS: atom_id res chain seq x y z
N MET A 1 36.49 -30.04 -7.77
CA MET A 1 35.22 -29.70 -7.10
C MET A 1 34.95 -28.22 -7.40
N LEU A 2 33.89 -27.95 -8.17
CA LEU A 2 33.59 -26.60 -8.67
C LEU A 2 33.08 -25.74 -7.50
N PHE A 3 33.74 -24.60 -7.22
CA PHE A 3 33.25 -23.62 -6.26
C PHE A 3 31.93 -23.03 -6.75
N SER A 4 30.83 -23.39 -6.13
CA SER A 4 29.57 -22.66 -6.27
C SER A 4 29.60 -21.50 -5.27
N PRO A 5 29.68 -20.23 -5.71
CA PRO A 5 29.63 -19.10 -4.80
C PRO A 5 28.29 -19.11 -4.04
N LYS A 6 28.32 -19.09 -2.71
CA LYS A 6 27.11 -18.96 -1.89
C LYS A 6 26.40 -17.66 -2.24
N GLU A 7 25.26 -17.75 -2.92
CA GLU A 7 24.35 -16.62 -3.12
C GLU A 7 23.92 -16.10 -1.74
N LYS A 8 24.32 -14.88 -1.41
CA LYS A 8 23.85 -14.20 -0.20
C LYS A 8 22.43 -13.71 -0.47
N GLY A 9 21.44 -14.56 -0.17
CA GLY A 9 20.06 -14.10 -0.05
C GLY A 9 19.97 -12.96 0.96
N GLN A 10 19.07 -12.02 0.69
CA GLN A 10 18.75 -10.92 1.59
C GLN A 10 18.26 -11.46 2.94
N GLY A 11 18.66 -10.83 4.05
CA GLY A 11 18.34 -11.32 5.39
C GLY A 11 16.85 -11.22 5.71
N LEU A 12 16.32 -12.13 6.54
CA LEU A 12 14.92 -12.09 7.01
C LEU A 12 14.56 -10.73 7.65
N VAL A 13 15.52 -10.10 8.33
CA VAL A 13 15.36 -8.78 8.93
C VAL A 13 15.17 -7.70 7.86
N GLU A 14 15.91 -7.76 6.76
CA GLU A 14 15.82 -6.76 5.70
C GLU A 14 14.48 -6.88 4.95
N TYR A 15 13.96 -8.11 4.78
CA TYR A 15 12.59 -8.30 4.29
C TYR A 15 11.53 -7.72 5.22
N ALA A 16 11.69 -7.87 6.54
CA ALA A 16 10.77 -7.28 7.51
C ALA A 16 10.80 -5.75 7.45
N LEU A 17 11.98 -5.14 7.29
CA LEU A 17 12.14 -3.69 7.15
C LEU A 17 11.46 -3.16 5.87
N ILE A 18 11.59 -3.86 4.75
CA ILE A 18 10.88 -3.51 3.50
C ILE A 18 9.36 -3.64 3.69
N LEU A 19 8.90 -4.71 4.33
CA LEU A 19 7.48 -4.92 4.61
C LEU A 19 6.88 -3.77 5.44
N VAL A 20 7.60 -3.30 6.46
CA VAL A 20 7.18 -2.15 7.28
C VAL A 20 7.08 -0.88 6.43
N LEU A 21 8.08 -0.61 5.57
CA LEU A 21 8.04 0.54 4.67
C LEU A 21 6.84 0.50 3.72
N VAL A 22 6.58 -0.66 3.10
CA VAL A 22 5.42 -0.84 2.22
C VAL A 22 4.11 -0.65 2.98
N ALA A 23 4.00 -1.19 4.19
CA ALA A 23 2.81 -1.02 5.03
C ALA A 23 2.53 0.45 5.33
N ILE A 24 3.56 1.24 5.66
CA ILE A 24 3.42 2.69 5.90
C ILE A 24 2.88 3.40 4.64
N VAL A 25 3.43 3.08 3.47
CA VAL A 25 2.98 3.67 2.19
C VAL A 25 1.52 3.32 1.90
N VAL A 26 1.12 2.07 2.11
CA VAL A 26 -0.27 1.62 1.90
C VAL A 26 -1.23 2.36 2.85
N ILE A 27 -0.88 2.48 4.12
CA ILE A 27 -1.69 3.21 5.11
C ILE A 27 -1.84 4.68 4.69
N ALA A 28 -0.75 5.33 4.28
CA ALA A 28 -0.77 6.71 3.80
C ALA A 28 -1.68 6.87 2.57
N ALA A 29 -1.60 5.95 1.60
CA ALA A 29 -2.46 5.96 0.42
C ALA A 29 -3.95 5.84 0.80
N LEU A 30 -4.29 4.92 1.71
CA LEU A 30 -5.67 4.73 2.17
C LEU A 30 -6.22 5.94 2.92
N MET A 31 -5.40 6.64 3.72
CA MET A 31 -5.81 7.87 4.41
C MET A 31 -6.21 8.99 3.45
N VAL A 32 -5.59 9.07 2.27
CA VAL A 32 -5.92 10.07 1.24
C VAL A 32 -7.08 9.59 0.36
N LEU A 33 -7.06 8.33 -0.08
CA LEU A 33 -8.06 7.77 -0.98
C LEU A 33 -9.44 7.62 -0.32
N GLY A 34 -9.50 7.27 0.96
CA GLY A 34 -10.74 7.09 1.71
C GLY A 34 -11.70 8.30 1.63
N PRO A 35 -11.28 9.51 2.05
CA PRO A 35 -12.14 10.70 1.98
C PRO A 35 -12.44 11.13 0.53
N LEU A 36 -11.51 10.94 -0.42
CA LEU A 36 -11.76 11.26 -1.82
C LEU A 36 -12.90 10.43 -2.40
N ILE A 37 -12.86 9.12 -2.17
CA ILE A 37 -13.91 8.19 -2.60
C ILE A 37 -15.23 8.55 -1.91
N GLY A 38 -15.21 8.76 -0.59
CA GLY A 38 -16.40 9.16 0.17
C GLY A 38 -17.05 10.45 -0.35
N ASN A 39 -16.24 11.45 -0.70
CA ASN A 39 -16.72 12.70 -1.30
C ASN A 39 -17.35 12.49 -2.68
N VAL A 40 -16.80 11.61 -3.50
CA VAL A 40 -17.38 11.26 -4.81
C VAL A 40 -18.73 10.59 -4.64
N PHE A 41 -18.84 9.61 -3.75
CA PHE A 41 -20.12 8.95 -3.45
C PHE A 41 -21.15 9.92 -2.85
N SER A 42 -20.73 10.81 -1.94
CA SER A 42 -21.60 11.84 -1.36
C SER A 42 -22.14 12.80 -2.42
N LYS A 43 -21.29 13.23 -3.38
CA LYS A 43 -21.70 14.06 -4.52
C LYS A 43 -22.74 13.35 -5.39
N ILE A 44 -22.50 12.09 -5.75
CA ILE A 44 -23.44 11.30 -6.57
C ILE A 44 -24.79 11.16 -5.86
N ASN A 45 -24.78 10.80 -4.57
CA ASN A 45 -26.01 10.66 -3.79
C ASN A 45 -26.78 11.98 -3.67
N SER A 46 -26.07 13.09 -3.48
CA SER A 46 -26.68 14.43 -3.41
C SER A 46 -27.30 14.82 -4.75
N SER A 47 -26.63 14.54 -5.87
CA SER A 47 -27.17 14.78 -7.20
C SER A 47 -28.40 13.92 -7.51
N LEU A 48 -28.45 12.70 -7.01
CA LEU A 48 -29.57 11.78 -7.26
C LEU A 48 -30.78 12.05 -6.36
N GLY A 49 -30.56 12.46 -5.11
CA GLY A 49 -31.64 12.82 -4.18
C GLY A 49 -32.22 14.23 -4.39
N ASN A 50 -31.57 15.06 -5.20
CA ASN A 50 -32.04 16.39 -5.59
C ASN A 50 -32.73 16.40 -6.98
N VAL A 51 -32.97 15.20 -7.53
CA VAL A 51 -33.86 14.92 -8.68
C VAL A 51 -35.14 14.31 -8.13
#